data_AF-A0A8S1FBE7-F1
#
_entry.id   AF-A0A8S1FBE7-F1
#
_cell.length_a   1.000
_cell.length_b   1.000
_cell.length_c   1.000
_cell.angle_alpha   90.00
_cell.angle_beta   90.00
_cell.angle_gamma   90.00
#
_symmetry.space_group_name_H-M   'P 1'
#
loop_
_entity.id
_entity.type
_entity.pdbx_description
1 polymer ?
#
loop_
_entity_poly.entity_id
_entity_poly.type
_entity_poly.pdbx_seq_one_letter_code
_entity_poly.pdbx_strand_id
1 'polypeptide(L)'
;MIFILITALFKFAIANEPLPANSVNIDPNTVFVIFGARHGNRNPDEFLPNVTRKWGQEGSLELTSIGKRQSYAMGVELRAFIGNLSAKNYNASEVKYYSSSANRCQMTLQAALAGLHPPEDWSVWIIQ
;
A
#
# COMPACT_ATOMS: atom_id res chain seq x y z
N MET A 1 -25.06 16.30 33.09
CA MET A 1 -24.19 15.41 32.30
C MET A 1 -24.72 15.38 30.88
N ILE A 2 -24.13 16.16 29.98
CA ILE A 2 -24.59 16.31 28.59
C ILE A 2 -23.84 15.29 27.73
N PHE A 3 -24.58 14.32 27.20
CA PHE A 3 -24.14 13.43 26.13
C PHE A 3 -24.20 14.22 24.82
N ILE A 4 -23.04 14.54 24.22
CA ILE A 4 -22.97 15.08 22.86
C ILE A 4 -23.00 13.89 21.90
N LEU A 5 -24.16 13.66 21.30
CA LEU A 5 -24.37 12.72 20.21
C LEU A 5 -23.75 13.32 18.94
N ILE A 6 -22.53 12.92 18.58
CA ILE A 6 -21.96 13.26 17.27
C ILE A 6 -22.64 12.37 16.24
N THR A 7 -23.69 12.90 15.60
CA THR A 7 -24.22 12.33 14.35
C THR A 7 -23.20 12.60 13.25
N ALA A 8 -22.21 11.73 13.11
CA ALA A 8 -21.42 11.66 11.90
C ALA A 8 -22.35 11.18 10.79
N LEU A 9 -22.82 12.11 9.96
CA LEU A 9 -23.42 11.82 8.67
C LEU A 9 -22.35 11.08 7.85
N PHE A 10 -22.31 9.76 7.94
CA PHE A 10 -21.66 8.91 6.95
C PHE A 10 -22.40 9.10 5.64
N LYS A 11 -22.02 10.14 4.89
CA LYS A 11 -22.25 10.15 3.46
C LYS A 11 -21.50 8.92 2.93
N PHE A 12 -22.24 7.88 2.56
CA PHE A 12 -21.73 6.89 1.63
C PHE A 12 -21.50 7.63 0.32
N ALA A 13 -20.31 8.22 0.19
CA ALA A 13 -19.80 8.61 -1.10
C ALA A 13 -19.66 7.32 -1.89
N ILE A 14 -20.57 7.11 -2.86
CA ILE A 14 -20.32 6.16 -3.92
C ILE A 14 -19.10 6.72 -4.64
N ALA A 15 -17.93 6.13 -4.39
CA ALA A 15 -16.67 6.54 -4.99
C ALA A 15 -16.68 6.13 -6.48
N ASN A 16 -17.39 6.90 -7.30
CA ASN A 16 -17.37 6.82 -8.76
C ASN A 16 -16.45 7.88 -9.37
N GLU A 17 -15.54 8.45 -8.57
CA GLU A 17 -14.50 9.32 -9.11
C GLU A 17 -13.60 8.48 -10.02
N PRO A 18 -13.45 8.85 -11.31
CA PRO A 18 -12.51 8.17 -12.18
C PRO A 18 -11.11 8.29 -11.58
N LEU A 19 -10.34 7.20 -11.63
CA LEU A 19 -8.96 7.24 -11.17
C LEU A 19 -8.21 8.30 -11.97
N PRO A 20 -7.47 9.20 -11.31
CA PRO A 20 -6.73 10.24 -12.01
C PRO A 20 -5.70 9.58 -12.93
N ALA A 21 -5.65 10.04 -14.19
CA ALA A 21 -4.71 9.51 -15.19
C ALA A 21 -3.26 9.90 -14.90
N ASN A 22 -3.05 10.93 -14.09
CA ASN A 22 -1.73 11.43 -13.69
C ASN A 22 -1.69 11.59 -12.17
N SER A 23 -0.51 11.39 -11.59
CA SER A 23 -0.24 11.72 -10.19
C SER A 23 -0.43 13.22 -9.94
N VAL A 24 -1.03 13.55 -8.80
CA VAL A 24 -1.18 14.94 -8.34
C VAL A 24 0.15 15.41 -7.76
N ASN A 25 0.56 16.64 -8.05
CA ASN A 25 1.75 17.22 -7.43
C ASN A 25 1.50 17.49 -5.95
N ILE A 26 2.46 17.11 -5.10
CA ILE A 26 2.47 17.48 -3.68
C ILE A 26 2.59 19.00 -3.51
N ASP A 27 1.94 19.57 -2.49
CA ASP A 27 2.08 20.99 -2.17
C ASP A 27 3.56 21.29 -1.81
N PRO A 28 4.17 22.35 -2.37
CA PRO A 28 5.59 22.67 -2.14
C PRO A 28 5.94 22.98 -0.68
N ASN A 29 4.96 23.27 0.18
CA ASN A 29 5.15 23.50 1.62
C ASN A 29 4.88 22.24 2.46
N THR A 30 4.66 21.08 1.84
CA THR A 30 4.45 19.83 2.59
C THR A 30 5.73 19.44 3.31
N VAL A 31 5.64 19.34 4.64
CA VAL A 31 6.75 18.90 5.50
C VAL A 31 6.56 17.49 6.06
N PHE A 32 5.36 16.92 5.92
CA PHE A 32 5.03 15.62 6.51
C PHE A 32 3.86 14.96 5.78
N VAL A 33 3.94 13.63 5.61
CA VAL A 33 2.91 12.80 4.97
C VAL A 33 2.60 11.60 5.87
N ILE A 34 1.31 11.37 6.12
CA ILE A 34 0.80 10.11 6.66
C ILE A 34 0.05 9.39 5.54
N PHE A 35 0.42 8.14 5.29
CA PHE A 35 -0.26 7.28 4.33
C PHE A 35 -0.72 5.99 5.01
N GLY A 36 -1.94 5.55 4.68
CA GLY A 36 -2.52 4.31 5.18
C GLY A 36 -3.28 3.60 4.07
N ALA A 37 -3.04 2.29 3.93
CA ALA A 37 -3.69 1.47 2.93
C ALA A 37 -4.15 0.13 3.52
N ARG A 38 -5.20 -0.43 2.93
CA ARG A 38 -5.54 -1.84 3.12
C ARG A 38 -4.49 -2.71 2.43
N HIS A 39 -4.32 -3.95 2.91
CA HIS A 39 -3.60 -4.97 2.18
C HIS A 39 -4.08 -5.09 0.72
N GLY A 40 -3.19 -5.49 -0.19
CA GLY A 40 -3.54 -5.75 -1.59
C GLY A 40 -4.49 -6.95 -1.76
N ASN A 41 -4.85 -7.26 -3.01
CA ASN A 41 -5.68 -8.41 -3.32
C ASN A 41 -5.14 -9.71 -2.69
N ARG A 42 -6.04 -10.45 -2.04
CA ARG A 42 -5.73 -11.70 -1.33
C ARG A 42 -6.71 -12.80 -1.72
N ASN A 43 -6.33 -14.03 -1.43
CA ASN A 43 -7.24 -15.17 -1.47
C ASN A 43 -8.31 -15.06 -0.36
N PRO A 44 -9.47 -15.71 -0.54
CA PRO A 44 -10.49 -15.80 0.50
C PRO A 44 -9.95 -16.55 1.72
N ASP A 45 -10.67 -16.43 2.84
CA ASP A 45 -10.37 -17.19 4.06
C ASP A 45 -10.77 -18.67 3.88
N GLU A 46 -11.99 -18.86 3.42
CA GLU A 46 -12.52 -20.18 3.15
C GLU A 46 -12.69 -20.41 1.66
N PHE A 47 -12.40 -21.65 1.30
CA PHE A 47 -12.41 -22.14 -0.04
C PHE A 47 -13.60 -23.08 -0.20
N LEU A 48 -14.48 -22.79 -1.17
CA LEU A 48 -15.60 -23.68 -1.50
C LEU A 48 -15.09 -25.12 -1.76
N PRO A 49 -15.68 -26.14 -1.12
CA PRO A 49 -15.31 -27.53 -1.37
C PRO A 49 -15.70 -27.94 -2.79
N ASN A 50 -15.01 -28.93 -3.34
CA ASN A 50 -15.30 -29.54 -4.66
C ASN A 50 -15.21 -28.58 -5.87
N VAL A 51 -14.58 -27.41 -5.71
CA VAL A 51 -14.27 -26.50 -6.80
C VAL A 51 -12.79 -26.58 -7.14
N THR A 52 -12.46 -27.12 -8.32
CA THR A 52 -11.08 -27.09 -8.84
C THR A 52 -10.67 -25.64 -9.14
N ARG A 53 -9.58 -25.18 -8.52
CA ARG A 53 -9.02 -23.85 -8.76
C ARG A 53 -7.79 -23.94 -9.64
N LYS A 54 -7.69 -23.03 -10.61
CA LYS A 54 -6.51 -22.85 -11.47
C LYS A 54 -5.67 -21.62 -11.07
N TRP A 55 -6.13 -20.85 -10.08
CA TRP A 55 -5.52 -19.61 -9.63
C TRP A 55 -5.13 -19.73 -8.16
N GLY A 56 -3.97 -19.17 -7.81
CA GLY A 56 -3.48 -19.01 -6.45
C GLY A 56 -2.98 -20.29 -5.78
N GLN A 57 -1.68 -20.35 -5.48
CA GLN A 57 -1.05 -21.40 -4.67
C GLN A 57 -0.57 -20.86 -3.32
N GLU A 58 -0.78 -19.56 -3.06
CA GLU A 58 -0.31 -18.88 -1.86
C GLU A 58 -1.02 -19.35 -0.59
N GLY A 59 -2.26 -19.85 -0.70
CA GLY A 59 -3.07 -20.34 0.43
C GLY A 59 -4.19 -19.38 0.85
N SER A 60 -4.93 -19.77 1.89
CA SER A 60 -6.04 -18.98 2.45
C SER A 60 -5.53 -17.67 3.04
N LEU A 61 -6.32 -16.58 2.90
CA LEU A 61 -6.00 -15.23 3.38
C LEU A 61 -4.69 -14.60 2.84
N GLU A 62 -3.93 -15.31 2.01
CA GLU A 62 -2.62 -14.88 1.55
C GLU A 62 -2.68 -13.89 0.38
N LEU A 63 -1.67 -13.03 0.31
CA LEU A 63 -1.55 -12.00 -0.72
C LEU A 63 -1.25 -12.64 -2.08
N THR A 64 -2.08 -12.38 -3.08
CA THR A 64 -1.94 -12.94 -4.42
C THR A 64 -0.83 -12.23 -5.21
N SER A 65 -0.39 -12.84 -6.31
CA SER A 65 0.47 -12.14 -7.28
C SER A 65 -0.12 -10.81 -7.79
N ILE A 66 -1.45 -10.73 -7.91
CA ILE A 66 -2.16 -9.48 -8.26
C ILE A 66 -2.00 -8.46 -7.13
N GLY A 67 -2.20 -8.87 -5.87
CA GLY A 67 -2.03 -7.99 -4.70
C GLY A 67 -0.60 -7.46 -4.57
N LYS A 68 0.41 -8.29 -4.86
CA LYS A 68 1.83 -7.86 -4.88
C LYS A 68 2.07 -6.78 -5.94
N ARG A 69 1.57 -6.96 -7.17
CA ARG A 69 1.68 -5.95 -8.25
C ARG A 69 0.96 -4.65 -7.90
N GLN A 70 -0.24 -4.73 -7.34
CA GLN A 70 -0.99 -3.56 -6.86
C GLN A 70 -0.19 -2.80 -5.79
N SER A 71 0.39 -3.52 -4.84
CA SER A 71 1.17 -2.92 -3.75
C SER A 71 2.44 -2.25 -4.27
N TYR A 72 3.15 -2.90 -5.20
CA TYR A 72 4.33 -2.32 -5.86
C TYR A 72 3.97 -1.04 -6.63
N ALA A 73 2.92 -1.09 -7.46
CA ALA A 73 2.46 0.08 -8.22
C ALA A 73 2.04 1.24 -7.30
N MET A 74 1.35 0.94 -6.20
CA MET A 74 1.04 1.92 -5.16
C MET A 74 2.31 2.57 -4.58
N GLY A 75 3.37 1.79 -4.36
CA GLY A 75 4.68 2.32 -3.93
C GLY A 75 5.32 3.25 -4.96
N VAL A 76 5.24 2.91 -6.25
CA VAL A 76 5.74 3.74 -7.36
C VAL A 76 4.98 5.07 -7.43
N GLU A 77 3.65 5.04 -7.36
CA GLU A 77 2.84 6.27 -7.35
C GLU A 77 3.10 7.11 -6.09
N LEU A 78 3.27 6.46 -4.92
CA LEU A 78 3.61 7.18 -3.70
C LEU A 78 4.99 7.85 -3.81
N ARG A 79 5.98 7.21 -4.46
CA ARG A 79 7.27 7.83 -4.77
C ARG A 79 7.10 9.05 -5.67
N ALA A 80 6.32 8.92 -6.74
CA ALA A 80 6.05 10.04 -7.65
C ALA A 80 5.39 11.21 -6.90
N PHE A 81 4.45 10.92 -5.99
CA PHE A 81 3.77 11.91 -5.17
C PHE A 81 4.71 12.62 -4.18
N ILE A 82 5.45 11.87 -3.34
CA ILE A 82 6.29 12.50 -2.30
C ILE A 82 7.56 13.17 -2.85
N GLY A 83 7.99 12.79 -4.06
CA GLY A 83 9.17 13.34 -4.72
C GLY A 83 10.42 13.30 -3.82
N ASN A 84 10.93 14.49 -3.51
CA ASN A 84 12.16 14.71 -2.73
C ASN A 84 11.90 14.92 -1.23
N LEU A 85 10.67 14.75 -0.74
CA LEU A 85 10.37 14.83 0.70
C LEU A 85 11.12 13.75 1.51
N SER A 86 11.49 12.64 0.87
CA SER A 86 12.41 11.65 1.42
C SER A 86 13.42 11.21 0.35
N ALA A 87 14.58 10.74 0.79
CA ALA A 87 15.57 10.10 -0.08
C ALA A 87 14.95 8.91 -0.84
N LYS A 88 15.51 8.64 -2.04
CA LYS A 88 15.15 7.46 -2.84
C LYS A 88 15.56 6.18 -2.14
N ASN A 89 16.82 6.07 -1.72
CA ASN A 89 17.26 5.01 -0.82
C ASN A 89 16.59 5.17 0.55
N TYR A 90 16.34 4.04 1.22
CA TYR A 90 15.74 4.05 2.56
C TYR A 90 16.64 4.80 3.57
N ASN A 91 16.07 5.78 4.27
CA ASN A 91 16.71 6.50 5.37
C ASN A 91 15.85 6.41 6.64
N ALA A 92 16.35 5.69 7.65
CA ALA A 92 15.62 5.43 8.89
C ALA A 92 15.31 6.69 9.73
N SER A 93 15.97 7.81 9.45
CA SER A 93 15.73 9.11 10.10
C SER A 93 14.61 9.93 9.43
N GLU A 94 14.22 9.59 8.20
CA GLU A 94 13.22 10.33 7.42
C GLU A 94 11.86 9.62 7.39
N VAL A 95 11.85 8.28 7.41
CA VAL A 95 10.63 7.48 7.22
C VAL A 95 10.45 6.41 8.28
N LYS A 96 9.19 6.11 8.60
CA LYS A 96 8.78 4.98 9.45
C LYS A 96 7.61 4.25 8.82
N TYR A 97 7.62 2.93 8.92
CA TYR A 97 6.62 2.07 8.30
C TYR A 97 6.07 1.07 9.32
N TYR A 98 4.76 0.87 9.29
CA TYR A 98 4.05 -0.01 10.19
C TYR A 98 3.08 -0.89 9.40
N SER A 99 2.88 -2.11 9.88
CA SER A 99 1.91 -3.05 9.32
C SER A 99 1.21 -3.78 10.46
N SER A 100 -0.04 -4.20 10.24
CA SER A 100 -0.64 -5.24 11.05
C SER A 100 0.11 -6.57 10.89
N SER A 101 -0.08 -7.50 11.84
CA SER A 101 0.68 -8.76 11.92
C SER A 101 0.34 -9.81 10.86
N ALA A 102 -0.74 -9.65 10.10
CA ALA A 102 -1.11 -10.62 9.08
C ALA A 102 -0.10 -10.63 7.91
N ASN A 103 0.25 -11.83 7.42
CA ASN A 103 1.20 -12.04 6.31
C ASN A 103 0.92 -11.11 5.12
N ARG A 104 -0.34 -11.09 4.68
CA ARG A 104 -0.79 -10.21 3.58
C ARG A 104 -0.50 -8.72 3.79
N CYS A 105 -0.54 -8.23 5.02
CA CYS A 105 -0.26 -6.83 5.34
C CYS A 105 1.24 -6.57 5.29
N GLN A 106 2.04 -7.47 5.88
CA GLN A 106 3.50 -7.38 5.86
C GLN A 106 4.04 -7.46 4.42
N MET A 107 3.54 -8.40 3.62
CA MET A 107 3.90 -8.55 2.20
C MET A 107 3.44 -7.36 1.36
N THR A 108 2.26 -6.78 1.66
CA THR A 108 1.80 -5.54 1.01
C THR A 108 2.80 -4.42 1.29
N LEU A 109 3.19 -4.24 2.55
CA LEU A 109 4.15 -3.21 2.92
C LEU A 109 5.49 -3.43 2.21
N GLN A 110 6.04 -4.65 2.26
CA GLN A 110 7.31 -4.98 1.59
C GLN A 110 7.27 -4.68 0.08
N ALA A 111 6.20 -5.10 -0.60
CA ALA A 111 6.04 -4.84 -2.03
C ALA A 111 5.89 -3.34 -2.34
N ALA A 112 5.16 -2.59 -1.51
CA ALA A 112 5.05 -1.14 -1.64
C ALA A 112 6.39 -0.44 -1.41
N LEU A 113 7.17 -0.88 -0.40
CA LEU A 113 8.49 -0.32 -0.14
C LEU A 113 9.49 -0.60 -1.26
N ALA A 114 9.36 -1.74 -1.96
CA ALA A 114 10.17 -2.01 -3.16
C ALA A 114 9.88 -1.04 -4.31
N GLY A 115 8.64 -0.53 -4.44
CA GLY A 115 8.29 0.52 -5.39
C GLY A 115 8.64 1.93 -4.90
N LEU A 116 8.53 2.16 -3.59
CA LEU A 116 8.81 3.45 -2.96
C LEU A 116 10.30 3.75 -2.84
N HIS A 117 11.12 2.73 -2.57
CA HIS A 117 12.57 2.84 -2.38
C HIS A 117 13.32 1.90 -3.33
N PRO A 118 13.28 2.15 -4.65
CA PRO A 118 14.12 1.39 -5.57
C PRO A 118 15.60 1.63 -5.20
N PRO A 119 16.40 0.57 -5.01
CA PRO A 119 17.79 0.73 -4.57
C PRO A 119 18.64 1.38 -5.66
N GLU A 120 19.38 2.43 -5.28
CA GLU A 120 20.39 3.10 -6.11
C GLU A 120 21.77 3.02 -5.43
N ASP A 121 22.83 3.00 -6.25
CA ASP A 121 24.24 2.98 -5.84
C ASP A 121 24.58 1.96 -4.74
N TRP A 122 24.97 2.44 -3.55
CA TRP A 122 25.41 1.62 -2.42
C TRP A 122 24.32 0.68 -1.88
N SER A 123 23.04 0.99 -2.13
CA SER A 123 21.92 0.19 -1.63
C SER A 123 21.56 -0.97 -2.55
N VAL A 124 22.20 -1.09 -3.72
CA VAL A 124 22.06 -2.25 -4.60
C VAL A 124 22.84 -3.42 -4.03
N TRP A 125 22.12 -4.38 -3.44
CA TRP A 125 22.71 -5.55 -2.77
C TRP A 125 22.56 -6.86 -3.57
N ILE A 126 21.74 -6.85 -4.62
CA ILE A 126 21.64 -7.98 -5.56
C ILE A 126 22.83 -7.94 -6.53
N ILE A 127 23.59 -9.02 -6.57
CA ILE A 127 24.64 -9.23 -7.57
C ILE A 127 23.93 -9.56 -8.89
N GLN A 128 24.21 -8.78 -9.94
CA GLN A 128 23.75 -9.07 -11.31
C GLN A 128 24.52 -10.23 -11.94
#